data_AF-A0A9R1C8U1-F1
#
_entry.id   AF-A0A9R1C8U1-F1
#
_cell.length_a   1.000
_cell.length_b   1.000
_cell.length_c   1.000
_cell.angle_alpha   90.00
_cell.angle_beta   90.00
_cell.angle_gamma   90.00
#
_symmetry.space_group_name_H-M   'P 1'
#
loop_
_entity.id
_entity.type
_entity.pdbx_description
1 polymer ?
#
loop_
_entity_poly.entity_id
_entity_poly.type
_entity_poly.pdbx_seq_one_letter_code
_entity_poly.pdbx_strand_id
1 'polypeptide(L)'
;MPQQMAAAIRQVKTIELKNYFHNSGAPLPSSPLVTTQADFDHLFSPAAVMGNDGEPTALNFRKQAVLAIVLPVTNRRTEISAVTVTEVAKNRLRLAYTVHYGERQSYTTQPIRLLAVDGRYRKATVDVKATVVDDPETVTADYRNTHYLDRGRQLDISLDYPLAGGDIRNAVVDYEASVLNGVARSISWSDDTTAVAPAYKGDVAKMFRDAITRLTDSMNVVDKANGTPAMPCSVQLKIVRTDEGDRYLTLTTSGYVFTGGAHGSSIDRGITFDKTTGQPAALVRDCPALRKLIQEKLPAGVRESFSADNLVPFPENAPYYQDGCVMFVYQSDEIAAHAVGKVVVTFWPVEIEQFLTDEFRHILND
;
A
#
# COMPACT_ATOMS: atom_id res chain seq x y z
N MET A 1 -35.15 0.01 47.31
CA MET A 1 -34.27 0.23 46.13
C MET A 1 -32.84 0.03 46.59
N PRO A 2 -32.05 -0.92 46.07
CA PRO A 2 -30.64 -1.01 46.43
C PRO A 2 -29.84 0.00 45.58
N GLN A 3 -29.10 0.88 46.24
CA GLN A 3 -28.11 1.75 45.62
C GLN A 3 -27.00 0.89 45.00
N GLN A 4 -26.89 0.93 43.67
CA GLN A 4 -25.79 0.32 42.93
C GLN A 4 -24.53 1.17 43.17
N MET A 5 -23.62 0.70 44.01
CA MET A 5 -22.30 1.32 44.15
C MET A 5 -21.58 1.25 42.79
N ALA A 6 -21.21 2.41 42.23
CA ALA A 6 -20.38 2.46 41.04
C ALA A 6 -19.04 1.77 41.33
N ALA A 7 -18.69 0.76 40.54
CA ALA A 7 -17.40 0.08 40.65
C ALA A 7 -16.26 1.10 40.45
N ALA A 8 -15.26 1.10 41.35
CA ALA A 8 -14.11 1.98 41.24
C ALA A 8 -13.28 1.62 40.00
N ILE A 9 -13.23 2.53 39.02
CA ILE A 9 -12.37 2.40 37.84
C ILE A 9 -10.92 2.65 38.27
N ARG A 10 -10.04 1.66 38.09
CA ARG A 10 -8.62 1.76 38.46
C ARG A 10 -7.74 1.71 37.22
N GLN A 11 -6.81 2.66 37.10
CA GLN A 11 -5.78 2.61 36.05
C GLN A 11 -4.82 1.45 36.29
N VAL A 12 -4.56 0.66 35.24
CA VAL A 12 -3.63 -0.46 35.26
C VAL A 12 -2.27 0.02 34.78
N LYS A 13 -1.21 -0.31 35.53
CA LYS A 13 0.17 -0.04 35.11
C LYS A 13 0.52 -0.94 33.94
N THR A 14 1.06 -0.36 32.88
CA THR A 14 1.51 -1.05 31.68
C THR A 14 2.99 -0.76 31.40
N ILE A 15 3.63 -1.68 30.68
CA ILE A 15 4.95 -1.48 30.07
C ILE A 15 4.77 -1.75 28.57
N GLU A 16 5.13 -0.80 27.72
CA GLU A 16 5.10 -1.02 26.28
C GLU A 16 6.22 -1.98 25.87
N LEU A 17 5.88 -2.97 25.04
CA LEU A 17 6.84 -3.90 24.46
C LEU A 17 7.27 -3.38 23.09
N LYS A 18 8.54 -3.00 22.97
CA LYS A 18 9.15 -2.49 21.74
C LYS A 18 9.93 -3.58 21.00
N ASN A 19 10.17 -3.33 19.71
CA ASN A 19 11.01 -4.15 18.83
C ASN A 19 10.46 -5.58 18.64
N TYR A 20 9.16 -5.66 18.35
CA TYR A 20 8.44 -6.87 17.95
C TYR A 20 7.67 -6.60 16.65
N PHE A 21 7.38 -7.66 15.89
CA PHE A 21 6.49 -7.62 14.74
C PHE A 21 5.48 -8.77 14.80
N HIS A 22 4.35 -8.62 14.11
CA HIS A 22 3.36 -9.69 13.96
C HIS A 22 3.81 -10.68 12.89
N ASN A 23 3.74 -11.98 13.18
CA ASN A 23 4.19 -13.02 12.27
C ASN A 23 3.32 -13.05 11.00
N SER A 24 3.97 -13.15 9.84
CA SER A 24 3.26 -13.30 8.56
C SER A 24 2.44 -14.60 8.56
N GLY A 25 1.18 -14.52 8.14
CA GLY A 25 0.26 -15.67 8.10
C GLY A 25 -0.36 -16.07 9.44
N ALA A 26 0.03 -15.47 10.56
CA ALA A 26 -0.69 -15.65 11.82
C ALA A 26 -2.08 -14.99 11.75
N PRO A 27 -3.13 -15.63 12.29
CA PRO A 27 -4.45 -15.01 12.34
C PRO A 27 -4.44 -13.81 13.30
N LEU A 28 -5.29 -12.82 13.02
CA LEU A 28 -5.54 -11.76 14.00
C LEU A 28 -6.01 -12.39 15.32
N PRO A 29 -5.48 -11.94 16.46
CA PRO A 29 -5.81 -12.54 17.74
C PRO A 29 -7.30 -12.37 18.05
N SER A 30 -7.99 -13.48 18.30
CA SER A 30 -9.42 -13.51 18.66
C SER A 30 -9.72 -12.87 20.03
N SER A 31 -8.68 -12.69 20.84
CA SER A 31 -8.68 -11.99 22.11
C SER A 31 -7.46 -11.07 22.20
N PRO A 32 -7.60 -9.83 22.69
CA PRO A 32 -6.45 -8.95 22.89
C PRO A 32 -5.54 -9.43 24.03
N LEU A 33 -5.96 -10.39 24.87
CA LEU A 33 -5.16 -10.88 26.00
C LEU A 33 -4.40 -12.17 25.65
N VAL A 34 -3.08 -12.08 25.62
CA VAL A 34 -2.14 -13.19 25.42
C VAL A 34 -1.51 -13.55 26.77
N THR A 35 -1.62 -14.81 27.18
CA THR A 35 -1.30 -15.22 28.57
C THR A 35 -0.16 -16.21 28.69
N THR A 36 0.27 -16.80 27.58
CA THR A 36 1.33 -17.80 27.51
C THR A 36 2.41 -17.37 26.53
N GLN A 37 3.64 -17.87 26.75
CA GLN A 37 4.75 -17.66 25.83
C GLN A 37 4.48 -18.29 24.46
N ALA A 38 3.90 -19.49 24.42
CA ALA A 38 3.64 -20.21 23.18
C ALA A 38 2.65 -19.45 22.27
N ASP A 39 1.56 -18.92 22.84
CA ASP A 39 0.61 -18.10 22.07
C ASP A 39 1.26 -16.81 21.57
N PHE A 40 2.14 -16.22 22.39
CA PHE A 40 2.86 -15.02 22.02
C PHE A 40 3.82 -15.27 20.86
N ASP A 41 4.64 -16.31 20.94
CA ASP A 41 5.63 -16.65 19.91
C ASP A 41 4.98 -17.08 18.59
N HIS A 42 3.77 -17.65 18.66
CA HIS A 42 2.97 -17.96 17.47
C HIS A 42 2.52 -16.68 16.75
N LEU A 43 2.18 -15.63 17.50
CA LEU A 43 1.65 -14.37 16.97
C LEU A 43 2.74 -13.33 16.66
N PHE A 44 3.84 -13.31 17.41
CA PHE A 44 4.83 -12.24 17.38
C PHE A 44 6.24 -12.77 17.40
N SER A 45 7.13 -12.09 16.68
CA SER A 45 8.56 -12.36 16.68
C SER A 45 9.38 -11.12 17.02
N PRO A 46 10.59 -11.29 17.58
CA PRO A 46 11.52 -10.20 17.83
C PRO A 46 11.97 -9.50 16.54
N ALA A 47 11.94 -8.16 16.51
CA ALA A 47 12.52 -7.33 15.45
C ALA A 47 13.62 -6.44 16.02
N ALA A 48 14.81 -7.00 16.24
CA ALA A 48 15.95 -6.22 16.71
C ALA A 48 16.41 -5.22 15.63
N VAL A 49 16.70 -3.99 16.03
CA VAL A 49 17.25 -2.95 15.14
C VAL A 49 18.67 -2.59 15.58
N MET A 50 19.52 -2.14 14.64
CA MET A 50 20.89 -1.72 14.96
C MET A 50 20.88 -0.37 15.71
N GLY A 51 21.55 -0.29 16.87
CA GLY A 51 21.71 0.94 17.66
C GLY A 51 21.30 0.81 19.13
N ASN A 52 21.35 1.91 19.87
CA ASN A 52 20.89 1.96 21.26
C ASN A 52 19.38 1.69 21.35
N ASP A 53 18.95 0.93 22.36
CA ASP A 53 17.56 0.48 22.56
C ASP A 53 16.99 -0.40 21.42
N GLY A 54 17.85 -1.03 20.63
CA GLY A 54 17.47 -1.89 19.52
C GLY A 54 17.00 -3.29 19.91
N GLU A 55 17.20 -3.71 21.16
CA GLU A 55 16.79 -5.03 21.64
C GLU A 55 15.28 -5.10 21.93
N PRO A 56 14.63 -6.24 21.65
CA PRO A 56 13.26 -6.55 22.09
C PRO A 56 13.08 -6.35 23.59
N THR A 57 11.99 -5.69 23.98
CA THR A 57 11.69 -5.50 25.41
C THR A 57 11.47 -6.85 26.09
N ALA A 58 12.32 -7.17 27.07
CA ALA A 58 12.25 -8.45 27.77
C ALA A 58 10.89 -8.69 28.44
N LEU A 59 10.34 -9.89 28.24
CA LEU A 59 9.02 -10.28 28.70
C LEU A 59 9.10 -11.55 29.56
N ASN A 60 8.43 -11.55 30.71
CA ASN A 60 8.39 -12.70 31.60
C ASN A 60 6.95 -13.18 31.83
N PHE A 61 6.51 -14.18 31.08
CA PHE A 61 5.18 -14.77 31.19
C PHE A 61 4.89 -15.49 32.52
N ARG A 62 5.84 -15.60 33.47
CA ARG A 62 5.49 -15.99 34.85
C ARG A 62 4.87 -14.83 35.61
N LYS A 63 5.36 -13.62 35.39
CA LYS A 63 4.95 -12.40 36.11
C LYS A 63 4.00 -11.50 35.31
N GLN A 64 3.98 -11.63 33.99
CA GLN A 64 3.27 -10.72 33.09
C GLN A 64 2.35 -11.45 32.12
N ALA A 65 1.29 -10.78 31.70
CA ALA A 65 0.48 -11.11 30.53
C ALA A 65 0.57 -9.95 29.52
N VAL A 66 0.17 -10.17 28.28
CA VAL A 66 0.27 -9.15 27.22
C VAL A 66 -1.12 -8.78 26.72
N LEU A 67 -1.38 -7.48 26.61
CA LEU A 67 -2.47 -6.93 25.82
C LEU A 67 -1.92 -6.54 24.44
N ALA A 68 -2.43 -7.16 23.40
CA ALA A 68 -2.04 -6.95 22.01
C ALA A 68 -3.14 -6.21 21.25
N ILE A 69 -2.75 -5.10 20.62
CA ILE A 69 -3.51 -4.43 19.56
C ILE A 69 -2.83 -4.84 18.26
N VAL A 70 -3.55 -5.57 17.41
CA VAL A 70 -3.11 -5.94 16.07
C VAL A 70 -4.15 -5.45 15.10
N LEU A 71 -3.79 -4.48 14.26
CA LEU A 71 -4.67 -3.97 13.24
C LEU A 71 -4.52 -4.79 11.95
N PRO A 72 -5.53 -4.75 11.05
CA PRO A 72 -5.38 -5.29 9.70
C PRO A 72 -4.21 -4.64 8.96
N VAL A 73 -3.68 -5.36 7.98
CA VAL A 73 -2.68 -4.81 7.04
C VAL A 73 -3.21 -3.55 6.38
N THR A 74 -2.37 -2.52 6.29
CA THR A 74 -2.73 -1.23 5.69
C THR A 74 -1.50 -0.60 5.05
N ASN A 75 -1.72 0.10 3.94
CA ASN A 75 -0.73 0.98 3.30
C ASN A 75 -0.88 2.43 3.77
N ARG A 76 -1.60 2.70 4.86
CA ARG A 76 -1.69 4.04 5.44
C ARG A 76 -0.70 4.17 6.58
N ARG A 77 -0.05 5.33 6.67
CA ARG A 77 0.70 5.73 7.85
C ARG A 77 -0.26 5.63 9.03
N THR A 78 -0.04 4.65 9.88
CA THR A 78 -0.98 4.32 10.96
C THR A 78 -0.29 4.49 12.29
N GLU A 79 -0.88 5.32 13.15
CA GLU A 79 -0.43 5.51 14.52
C GLU A 79 -1.46 4.96 15.50
N ILE A 80 -1.02 4.10 16.42
CA ILE A 80 -1.81 3.66 17.57
C ILE A 80 -1.36 4.49 18.77
N SER A 81 -2.22 5.40 19.24
CA SER A 81 -1.92 6.37 20.29
C SER A 81 -3.01 6.40 21.37
N ALA A 82 -2.83 7.26 22.38
CA ALA A 82 -3.76 7.44 23.51
C ALA A 82 -4.17 6.12 24.20
N VAL A 83 -3.24 5.18 24.30
CA VAL A 83 -3.52 3.83 24.80
C VAL A 83 -3.68 3.84 26.31
N THR A 84 -4.83 3.35 26.79
CA THR A 84 -5.18 3.30 28.20
C THR A 84 -5.73 1.92 28.59
N VAL A 85 -5.34 1.45 29.76
CA VAL A 85 -5.84 0.20 30.35
C VAL A 85 -6.43 0.50 31.72
N THR A 86 -7.71 0.20 31.89
CA THR A 86 -8.41 0.41 33.16
C THR A 86 -9.12 -0.86 33.59
N GLU A 87 -9.02 -1.19 34.88
CA GLU A 87 -9.85 -2.20 35.51
C GLU A 87 -11.20 -1.56 35.85
N VAL A 88 -12.24 -1.95 35.11
CA VAL A 88 -13.61 -1.40 35.23
C VAL A 88 -14.47 -2.20 36.21
N ALA A 89 -14.09 -3.45 36.46
CA ALA A 89 -14.60 -4.31 37.51
C ALA A 89 -13.55 -5.39 37.81
N LYS A 90 -13.74 -6.17 38.88
CA LYS A 90 -12.85 -7.29 39.23
C LYS A 90 -12.67 -8.22 38.02
N ASN A 91 -11.42 -8.43 37.60
CA ASN A 91 -11.06 -9.24 36.43
C ASN A 91 -11.70 -8.79 35.11
N ARG A 92 -12.07 -7.50 34.98
CA ARG A 92 -12.61 -6.94 33.74
C ARG A 92 -11.83 -5.69 33.38
N LEU A 93 -11.05 -5.79 32.32
CA LEU A 93 -10.24 -4.71 31.78
C LEU A 93 -10.96 -4.01 30.65
N ARG A 94 -10.70 -2.72 30.50
CA ARG A 94 -10.98 -1.95 29.30
C ARG A 94 -9.66 -1.51 28.69
N LEU A 95 -9.44 -1.88 27.44
CA LEU A 95 -8.35 -1.41 26.60
C LEU A 95 -8.92 -0.37 25.64
N ALA A 96 -8.55 0.89 25.82
CA ALA A 96 -8.97 1.97 24.93
C ALA A 96 -7.78 2.59 24.22
N TYR A 97 -7.92 2.90 22.94
CA TYR A 97 -6.87 3.49 22.11
C TYR A 97 -7.45 4.27 20.95
N THR A 98 -6.64 5.14 20.38
CA THR A 98 -6.93 5.85 19.13
C THR A 98 -6.09 5.24 18.01
N VAL A 99 -6.72 4.99 16.88
CA VAL A 99 -6.05 4.68 15.61
C VAL A 99 -6.15 5.92 14.74
N HIS A 100 -5.01 6.50 14.41
CA HIS A 100 -4.91 7.58 13.44
C HIS A 100 -4.41 7.01 12.12
N TYR A 101 -5.24 7.12 11.08
CA TYR A 101 -4.86 6.82 9.71
C TYR A 101 -4.51 8.12 9.01
N GLY A 102 -3.21 8.31 8.76
CA GLY A 102 -2.67 9.42 7.99
C GLY A 102 -2.55 9.09 6.51
N GLU A 103 -1.58 9.71 5.85
CA GLU A 103 -1.32 9.58 4.42
C GLU A 103 -0.99 8.13 4.00
N ARG A 104 -1.31 7.78 2.75
CA ARG A 104 -0.92 6.49 2.15
C ARG A 104 0.59 6.45 1.89
N GLN A 105 1.19 5.28 2.06
CA GLN A 105 2.60 4.95 1.91
C GLN A 105 2.80 3.92 0.79
N SER A 106 4.01 3.84 0.22
CA SER A 106 4.35 2.91 -0.86
C SER A 106 4.60 1.46 -0.40
N TYR A 107 4.38 1.18 0.88
CA TYR A 107 4.55 -0.12 1.50
C TYR A 107 3.38 -0.41 2.42
N THR A 108 3.08 -1.69 2.62
CA THR A 108 2.09 -2.12 3.60
C THR A 108 2.76 -2.36 4.95
N THR A 109 1.99 -2.11 6.00
CA THR A 109 2.36 -2.43 7.38
C THR A 109 1.25 -3.22 8.02
N GLN A 110 1.57 -4.01 9.04
CA GLN A 110 0.58 -4.54 9.97
C GLN A 110 0.78 -3.86 11.32
N PRO A 111 0.06 -2.75 11.60
CA PRO A 111 0.31 -1.95 12.79
C PRO A 111 0.00 -2.73 14.06
N ILE A 112 0.95 -2.74 15.00
CA ILE A 112 0.78 -3.36 16.30
C ILE A 112 1.13 -2.43 17.46
N ARG A 113 0.51 -2.68 18.62
CA ARG A 113 0.93 -2.11 19.90
C ARG A 113 0.79 -3.18 20.98
N LEU A 114 1.86 -3.43 21.72
CA LEU A 114 1.93 -4.49 22.72
C LEU A 114 2.18 -3.89 24.11
N LEU A 115 1.40 -4.33 25.10
CA LEU A 115 1.51 -3.86 26.48
C LEU A 115 1.63 -5.04 27.44
N ALA A 116 2.70 -5.10 28.22
CA ALA A 116 2.79 -6.00 29.35
C ALA A 116 2.00 -5.45 30.54
N VAL A 117 1.19 -6.30 31.14
CA VAL A 117 0.43 -6.07 32.38
C VAL A 117 0.81 -7.11 33.43
N ASP A 118 0.49 -6.83 34.69
CA ASP A 118 0.70 -7.77 35.79
C ASP A 118 -0.06 -9.09 35.55
N GLY A 119 0.61 -10.22 35.85
CA GLY A 119 0.09 -11.57 35.64
C GLY A 119 -1.18 -11.89 36.43
N ARG A 120 -1.57 -11.09 37.42
CA ARG A 120 -2.88 -11.20 38.09
C ARG A 120 -4.05 -11.07 37.13
N TYR A 121 -3.85 -10.42 35.97
CA TYR A 121 -4.88 -10.20 34.96
C TYR A 121 -4.99 -11.32 33.93
N ARG A 122 -4.25 -12.44 34.05
CA ARG A 122 -4.29 -13.57 33.10
C ARG A 122 -5.68 -14.16 32.85
N LYS A 123 -6.61 -14.01 33.81
CA LYS A 123 -7.99 -14.51 33.70
C LYS A 123 -9.00 -13.39 33.45
N ALA A 124 -8.54 -12.20 33.09
CA ALA A 124 -9.41 -11.06 32.87
C ALA A 124 -10.12 -11.15 31.52
N THR A 125 -11.35 -10.69 31.47
CA THR A 125 -12.00 -10.35 30.21
C THR A 125 -11.60 -8.92 29.81
N VAL A 126 -11.48 -8.67 28.50
CA VAL A 126 -11.03 -7.38 27.98
C VAL A 126 -12.07 -6.80 27.04
N ASP A 127 -12.66 -5.67 27.43
CA ASP A 127 -13.50 -4.85 26.56
C ASP A 127 -12.60 -3.89 25.77
N VAL A 128 -12.70 -3.89 24.44
CA VAL A 128 -11.92 -2.99 23.58
C VAL A 128 -12.76 -1.77 23.19
N LYS A 129 -12.18 -0.56 23.33
CA LYS A 129 -12.78 0.69 22.85
C LYS A 129 -11.78 1.42 21.94
N ALA A 130 -11.86 1.16 20.65
CA ALA A 130 -11.07 1.88 19.64
C ALA A 130 -11.81 3.15 19.20
N THR A 131 -11.08 4.25 19.04
CA THR A 131 -11.52 5.44 18.32
C THR A 131 -10.70 5.55 17.05
N VAL A 132 -11.37 5.70 15.90
CA VAL A 132 -10.70 5.84 14.61
C VAL A 132 -10.75 7.31 14.21
N VAL A 133 -9.59 7.88 13.91
CA VAL A 133 -9.43 9.20 13.31
C VAL A 133 -8.80 8.98 11.95
N ASP A 134 -9.42 9.55 10.92
CA ASP A 134 -9.04 9.35 9.54
C ASP A 134 -8.77 10.72 8.93
N ASP A 135 -7.52 10.98 8.56
CA ASP A 135 -7.21 12.20 7.81
C ASP A 135 -7.85 12.10 6.42
N PRO A 136 -8.56 13.15 5.96
CA PRO A 136 -9.12 13.15 4.63
C PRO A 136 -7.98 12.99 3.61
N GLU A 137 -8.12 12.04 2.69
CA GLU A 137 -7.27 11.99 1.49
C GLU A 137 -7.38 13.35 0.79
N THR A 138 -6.24 14.00 0.54
CA THR A 138 -6.15 15.41 0.11
C THR A 138 -7.06 15.72 -1.08
N VAL A 139 -8.18 16.40 -0.81
CA VAL A 139 -9.02 17.04 -1.85
C VAL A 139 -8.45 18.44 -2.07
N THR A 140 -7.70 18.63 -3.15
CA THR A 140 -7.37 20.00 -3.62
C THR A 140 -8.55 20.55 -4.42
N ALA A 141 -8.77 21.87 -4.45
CA ALA A 141 -9.92 22.48 -5.14
C ALA A 141 -10.05 22.08 -6.62
N ASP A 142 -8.95 21.67 -7.26
CA ASP A 142 -8.88 21.34 -8.68
C ASP A 142 -8.93 19.84 -8.99
N TYR A 143 -8.88 18.98 -7.96
CA TYR A 143 -8.84 17.53 -8.12
C TYR A 143 -9.79 16.83 -7.18
N ARG A 144 -10.23 15.63 -7.56
CA ARG A 144 -11.01 14.77 -6.70
C ARG A 144 -10.37 13.41 -6.61
N ASN A 145 -10.14 12.98 -5.37
CA ASN A 145 -9.94 11.58 -5.07
C ASN A 145 -11.29 10.88 -4.97
N THR A 146 -11.47 9.79 -5.71
CA THR A 146 -12.59 8.88 -5.51
C THR A 146 -12.04 7.55 -4.98
N HIS A 147 -12.57 7.15 -3.82
CA HIS A 147 -12.13 5.98 -3.08
C HIS A 147 -13.29 4.99 -2.87
N TYR A 148 -12.99 3.70 -3.01
CA TYR A 148 -13.87 2.59 -2.67
C TYR A 148 -13.13 1.59 -1.79
N LEU A 149 -13.74 1.21 -0.67
CA LEU A 149 -13.22 0.21 0.24
C LEU A 149 -14.31 -0.80 0.63
N ASP A 150 -14.13 -2.05 0.23
CA ASP A 150 -14.89 -3.20 0.73
C ASP A 150 -13.96 -4.10 1.55
N ARG A 151 -14.03 -3.96 2.88
CA ARG A 151 -13.24 -4.77 3.82
C ARG A 151 -13.64 -6.25 3.83
N GLY A 152 -14.87 -6.57 3.44
CA GLY A 152 -15.34 -7.95 3.36
C GLY A 152 -14.76 -8.67 2.14
N ARG A 153 -14.61 -7.96 1.02
CA ARG A 153 -14.05 -8.49 -0.23
C ARG A 153 -12.57 -8.19 -0.44
N GLN A 154 -11.93 -7.46 0.49
CA GLN A 154 -10.54 -7.01 0.35
C GLN A 154 -10.29 -6.26 -0.97
N LEU A 155 -11.22 -5.38 -1.35
CA LEU A 155 -11.15 -4.51 -2.52
C LEU A 155 -10.96 -3.05 -2.08
N ASP A 156 -9.85 -2.44 -2.48
CA ASP A 156 -9.48 -1.04 -2.19
C ASP A 156 -9.05 -0.35 -3.49
N ILE A 157 -9.82 0.64 -3.95
CA ILE A 157 -9.51 1.37 -5.19
C ILE A 157 -9.55 2.88 -4.91
N SER A 158 -8.46 3.59 -5.21
CA SER A 158 -8.39 5.06 -5.16
C SER A 158 -7.94 5.64 -6.51
N LEU A 159 -8.62 6.68 -6.98
CA LEU A 159 -8.35 7.38 -8.24
C LEU A 159 -8.32 8.89 -8.02
N ASP A 160 -7.29 9.59 -8.49
CA ASP A 160 -7.25 11.05 -8.58
C ASP A 160 -7.42 11.54 -10.00
N TYR A 161 -8.36 12.45 -10.18
CA TYR A 161 -8.59 13.09 -11.48
C TYR A 161 -8.89 14.58 -11.36
N PRO A 162 -8.57 15.39 -12.39
CA PRO A 162 -8.95 16.79 -12.45
C PRO A 162 -10.46 16.99 -12.37
N LEU A 163 -10.92 17.97 -11.60
CA LEU A 163 -12.33 18.36 -11.51
C LEU A 163 -12.77 19.16 -12.74
N ALA A 164 -11.90 20.06 -13.22
CA ALA A 164 -12.17 20.84 -14.43
C ALA A 164 -12.26 19.92 -15.66
N GLY A 165 -13.34 20.07 -16.44
CA GLY A 165 -13.49 19.38 -17.71
C GLY A 165 -12.40 19.76 -18.72
N GLY A 166 -12.17 18.91 -19.72
CA GLY A 166 -11.21 19.17 -20.79
C GLY A 166 -10.44 17.93 -21.21
N ASP A 167 -9.52 18.11 -22.15
CA ASP A 167 -8.76 17.02 -22.75
C ASP A 167 -7.88 16.30 -21.74
N ILE A 168 -7.22 17.04 -20.84
CA ILE A 168 -6.41 16.44 -19.76
C ILE A 168 -7.25 15.55 -18.83
N ARG A 169 -8.45 16.00 -18.44
CA ARG A 169 -9.34 15.20 -17.60
C ARG A 169 -9.78 13.93 -18.32
N ASN A 170 -10.14 14.03 -19.60
CA ASN A 170 -10.55 12.88 -20.39
C ASN A 170 -9.40 11.88 -20.54
N ALA A 171 -8.19 12.34 -20.81
CA ALA A 171 -7.01 11.50 -20.93
C ALA A 171 -6.63 10.80 -19.62
N VAL A 172 -6.72 11.49 -18.48
CA VAL A 172 -6.56 10.88 -17.15
C VAL A 172 -7.59 9.77 -16.94
N VAL A 173 -8.86 10.05 -17.23
CA VAL A 173 -9.95 9.06 -17.05
C VAL A 173 -9.78 7.87 -17.99
N ASP A 174 -9.35 8.09 -19.24
CA ASP A 174 -9.09 7.01 -20.19
C ASP A 174 -7.89 6.15 -19.77
N TYR A 175 -6.84 6.77 -19.21
CA TYR A 175 -5.71 6.04 -18.60
C TYR A 175 -6.16 5.21 -17.39
N GLU A 176 -6.87 5.81 -16.44
CA GLU A 176 -7.39 5.12 -15.25
C GLU A 176 -8.27 3.92 -15.66
N ALA A 177 -9.18 4.12 -16.62
CA ALA A 177 -10.02 3.07 -17.18
C ALA A 177 -9.19 1.92 -17.78
N SER A 178 -8.13 2.26 -18.53
CA SER A 178 -7.21 1.28 -19.11
C SER A 178 -6.52 0.44 -18.03
N VAL A 179 -5.99 1.08 -16.98
CA VAL A 179 -5.34 0.38 -15.86
C VAL A 179 -6.33 -0.55 -15.14
N LEU A 180 -7.52 -0.03 -14.79
CA LEU A 180 -8.58 -0.81 -14.11
C LEU A 180 -9.00 -2.03 -14.93
N ASN A 181 -9.13 -1.88 -16.24
CA ASN A 181 -9.47 -2.99 -17.13
C ASN A 181 -8.32 -3.99 -17.25
N GLY A 182 -7.07 -3.53 -17.31
CA GLY A 182 -5.89 -4.41 -17.28
C GLY A 182 -5.87 -5.29 -16.04
N VAL A 183 -6.09 -4.71 -14.85
CA VAL A 183 -6.13 -5.45 -13.58
C VAL A 183 -7.30 -6.45 -13.52
N ALA A 184 -8.49 -6.06 -13.95
CA ALA A 184 -9.63 -6.99 -13.98
C ALA A 184 -9.37 -8.20 -14.90
N ARG A 185 -8.70 -7.98 -16.04
CA ARG A 185 -8.31 -9.04 -16.97
C ARG A 185 -7.21 -9.94 -16.39
N SER A 186 -6.22 -9.39 -15.72
CA SER A 186 -5.13 -10.18 -15.14
C SER A 186 -5.63 -11.12 -14.03
N ILE A 187 -6.67 -10.74 -13.29
CA ILE A 187 -7.27 -11.57 -12.25
C ILE A 187 -8.08 -12.73 -12.85
N SER A 188 -8.85 -12.47 -13.91
CA SER A 188 -9.75 -13.45 -14.51
C SER A 188 -9.05 -14.47 -15.41
N TRP A 189 -7.73 -14.34 -15.63
CA TRP A 189 -6.94 -15.18 -16.56
C TRP A 189 -7.58 -15.24 -17.95
N SER A 190 -8.26 -14.16 -18.35
CA SER A 190 -9.01 -14.11 -19.60
C SER A 190 -8.09 -13.74 -20.76
N ASP A 191 -7.91 -14.68 -21.67
CA ASP A 191 -7.20 -14.49 -22.95
C ASP A 191 -8.02 -13.69 -23.97
N ASP A 192 -9.24 -13.25 -23.64
CA ASP A 192 -10.11 -12.52 -24.56
C ASP A 192 -9.61 -11.11 -24.81
N THR A 193 -8.66 -10.96 -25.74
CA THR A 193 -8.08 -9.68 -26.18
C THR A 193 -9.05 -8.78 -26.95
N THR A 194 -10.29 -9.23 -27.20
CA THR A 194 -11.26 -8.49 -28.03
C THR A 194 -12.15 -7.52 -27.25
N ALA A 195 -12.20 -7.64 -25.91
CA ALA A 195 -12.95 -6.72 -25.07
C ALA A 195 -12.29 -5.33 -25.01
N VAL A 196 -12.82 -4.40 -25.81
CA VAL A 196 -12.43 -2.98 -25.79
C VAL A 196 -12.94 -2.34 -24.50
N ALA A 197 -12.06 -1.63 -23.79
CA ALA A 197 -12.43 -0.80 -22.64
C ALA A 197 -13.56 0.17 -23.04
N PRO A 198 -14.66 0.27 -22.27
CA PRO A 198 -15.68 1.26 -22.55
C PRO A 198 -15.07 2.67 -22.53
N ALA A 199 -15.40 3.51 -23.51
CA ALA A 199 -15.02 4.91 -23.47
C ALA A 199 -15.89 5.65 -22.45
N TYR A 200 -15.27 6.30 -21.47
CA TYR A 200 -16.00 6.96 -20.38
C TYR A 200 -16.20 8.46 -20.60
N LYS A 201 -15.42 9.09 -21.50
CA LYS A 201 -15.55 10.52 -21.87
C LYS A 201 -15.67 11.45 -20.66
N GLY A 202 -14.88 11.19 -19.61
CA GLY A 202 -14.90 11.95 -18.36
C GLY A 202 -16.05 11.61 -17.38
N ASP A 203 -16.89 10.61 -17.64
CA ASP A 203 -17.86 10.08 -16.66
C ASP A 203 -17.17 9.12 -15.67
N VAL A 204 -16.47 9.72 -14.72
CA VAL A 204 -15.71 9.01 -13.68
C VAL A 204 -16.62 8.16 -12.80
N ALA A 205 -17.84 8.62 -12.50
CA ALA A 205 -18.75 7.88 -11.65
C ALA A 205 -19.20 6.58 -12.31
N LYS A 206 -19.48 6.61 -13.62
CA LYS A 206 -19.76 5.39 -14.39
C LYS A 206 -18.53 4.50 -14.51
N MET A 207 -17.36 5.06 -14.85
CA MET A 207 -16.10 4.31 -14.92
C MET A 207 -15.84 3.52 -13.64
N PHE A 208 -15.94 4.20 -12.51
CA PHE A 208 -15.64 3.63 -11.21
C PHE A 208 -16.62 2.53 -10.82
N ARG A 209 -17.92 2.73 -11.03
CA ARG A 209 -18.94 1.69 -10.80
C ARG A 209 -18.69 0.45 -11.67
N ASP A 210 -18.49 0.65 -12.96
CA ASP A 210 -18.24 -0.45 -13.89
C ASP A 210 -16.97 -1.24 -13.53
N ALA A 211 -15.91 -0.54 -13.12
CA ALA A 211 -14.65 -1.17 -12.70
C ALA A 211 -14.83 -1.99 -11.42
N ILE A 212 -15.52 -1.46 -10.41
CA ILE A 212 -15.85 -2.18 -9.18
C ILE A 212 -16.62 -3.47 -9.50
N THR A 213 -17.63 -3.40 -10.38
CA THR A 213 -18.39 -4.59 -10.81
C THR A 213 -17.48 -5.62 -11.47
N ARG A 214 -16.69 -5.23 -12.48
CA ARG A 214 -15.80 -6.15 -13.21
C ARG A 214 -14.74 -6.80 -12.31
N LEU A 215 -14.13 -6.01 -11.42
CA LEU A 215 -13.15 -6.52 -10.46
C LEU A 215 -13.80 -7.50 -9.49
N THR A 216 -14.94 -7.14 -8.92
CA THR A 216 -15.70 -8.02 -8.01
C THR A 216 -16.06 -9.34 -8.69
N ASP A 217 -16.55 -9.30 -9.93
CA ASP A 217 -16.89 -10.50 -10.68
C ASP A 217 -15.66 -11.38 -10.94
N SER A 218 -14.54 -10.77 -11.33
CA SER A 218 -13.27 -11.48 -11.56
C SER A 218 -12.73 -12.11 -10.28
N MET A 219 -12.77 -11.39 -9.16
CA MET A 219 -12.35 -11.90 -7.85
C MET A 219 -13.22 -13.09 -7.41
N ASN A 220 -14.54 -13.01 -7.59
CA ASN A 220 -15.47 -14.10 -7.27
C ASN A 220 -15.18 -15.36 -8.11
N VAL A 221 -14.84 -15.20 -9.38
CA VAL A 221 -14.45 -16.32 -10.26
C VAL A 221 -13.21 -17.02 -9.72
N VAL A 222 -12.19 -16.25 -9.33
CA VAL A 222 -10.94 -16.78 -8.74
C VAL A 222 -11.20 -17.47 -7.40
N ASP A 223 -11.94 -16.85 -6.49
CA ASP A 223 -12.25 -17.43 -5.18
C ASP A 223 -13.04 -18.73 -5.28
N LYS A 224 -13.97 -18.79 -6.24
CA LYS A 224 -14.71 -20.01 -6.54
C LYS A 224 -13.80 -21.11 -7.09
N ALA A 225 -12.89 -20.77 -7.99
CA ALA A 225 -11.90 -21.71 -8.52
C ALA A 225 -10.96 -22.24 -7.42
N ASN A 226 -10.64 -21.40 -6.42
CA ASN A 226 -9.83 -21.75 -5.25
C ASN A 226 -10.59 -22.49 -4.13
N GLY A 227 -11.89 -22.74 -4.29
CA GLY A 227 -12.64 -23.61 -3.37
C GLY A 227 -12.88 -23.05 -1.97
N THR A 228 -13.19 -21.75 -1.84
CA THR A 228 -13.36 -21.04 -0.54
C THR A 228 -12.05 -20.96 0.26
N PRO A 229 -11.06 -20.20 -0.25
CA PRO A 229 -9.75 -20.10 0.40
C PRO A 229 -9.86 -19.38 1.75
N ALA A 230 -9.00 -19.74 2.71
CA ALA A 230 -8.90 -19.05 4.00
C ALA A 230 -8.46 -17.57 3.84
N MET A 231 -7.76 -17.27 2.75
CA MET A 231 -7.47 -15.91 2.28
C MET A 231 -8.12 -15.71 0.91
N PRO A 232 -9.20 -14.92 0.81
CA PRO A 232 -9.82 -14.62 -0.47
C PRO A 232 -8.92 -13.76 -1.35
N CYS A 233 -9.27 -13.72 -2.63
CA CYS A 233 -8.70 -12.82 -3.61
C CYS A 233 -8.78 -11.38 -3.09
N SER A 234 -7.71 -10.61 -3.27
CA SER A 234 -7.64 -9.23 -2.79
C SER A 234 -7.05 -8.34 -3.87
N VAL A 235 -7.57 -7.12 -3.96
CA VAL A 235 -7.10 -6.12 -4.91
C VAL A 235 -6.99 -4.79 -4.20
N GLN A 236 -5.79 -4.23 -4.23
CA GLN A 236 -5.52 -2.85 -3.84
C GLN A 236 -4.98 -2.15 -5.08
N LEU A 237 -5.59 -1.06 -5.51
CA LEU A 237 -5.13 -0.29 -6.65
C LEU A 237 -5.32 1.20 -6.38
N LYS A 238 -4.25 1.96 -6.60
CA LYS A 238 -4.22 3.40 -6.40
C LYS A 238 -3.63 4.03 -7.64
N ILE A 239 -4.34 4.99 -8.22
CA ILE A 239 -3.83 5.87 -9.28
C ILE A 239 -3.95 7.29 -8.73
N VAL A 240 -2.84 7.94 -8.45
CA VAL A 240 -2.85 9.25 -7.80
C VAL A 240 -1.89 10.23 -8.43
N ARG A 241 -2.25 11.51 -8.33
CA ARG A 241 -1.35 12.59 -8.71
C ARG A 241 -0.20 12.65 -7.72
N THR A 242 1.03 12.63 -8.25
CA THR A 242 2.25 12.74 -7.43
C THR A 242 3.12 13.93 -7.78
N ASP A 243 2.99 14.49 -8.98
CA ASP A 243 3.73 15.67 -9.40
C ASP A 243 2.92 16.44 -10.45
N GLU A 244 3.10 17.76 -10.50
CA GLU A 244 2.40 18.66 -11.40
C GLU A 244 3.17 19.97 -11.57
N GLY A 245 3.36 20.38 -12.82
CA GLY A 245 3.85 21.71 -13.20
C GLY A 245 2.84 22.43 -14.08
N ASP A 246 3.23 23.58 -14.64
CA ASP A 246 2.34 24.36 -15.51
C ASP A 246 2.01 23.60 -16.79
N ARG A 247 2.98 22.86 -17.34
CA ARG A 247 2.85 22.09 -18.60
C ARG A 247 2.64 20.59 -18.43
N TYR A 248 2.77 20.04 -17.22
CA TYR A 248 2.64 18.59 -17.02
C TYR A 248 1.79 18.19 -15.82
N LEU A 249 1.29 16.96 -15.89
CA LEU A 249 0.66 16.25 -14.78
C LEU A 249 1.23 14.83 -14.72
N THR A 250 1.72 14.41 -13.56
CA THR A 250 2.16 13.04 -13.33
C THR A 250 1.21 12.31 -12.40
N LEU A 251 0.78 11.11 -12.84
CA LEU A 251 0.08 10.14 -12.01
C LEU A 251 0.98 8.93 -11.76
N THR A 252 0.94 8.38 -10.55
CA THR A 252 1.51 7.06 -10.27
C THR A 252 0.42 6.05 -9.99
N THR A 253 0.61 4.85 -10.53
CA THR A 253 -0.16 3.66 -10.22
C THR A 253 0.64 2.80 -9.24
N SER A 254 0.06 2.50 -8.09
CA SER A 254 0.55 1.47 -7.17
C SER A 254 -0.57 0.47 -6.90
N GLY A 255 -0.30 -0.82 -7.01
CA GLY A 255 -1.29 -1.84 -6.74
C GLY A 255 -0.70 -3.16 -6.26
N TYR A 256 -1.53 -3.93 -5.59
CA TYR A 256 -1.26 -5.28 -5.14
C TYR A 256 -2.48 -6.16 -5.42
N VAL A 257 -2.24 -7.30 -6.06
CA VAL A 257 -3.26 -8.29 -6.39
C VAL A 257 -2.83 -9.62 -5.80
N PHE A 258 -3.71 -10.24 -5.03
CA PHE A 258 -3.53 -11.60 -4.54
C PHE A 258 -4.64 -12.48 -5.07
N THR A 259 -4.32 -13.52 -5.83
CA THR A 259 -5.28 -14.46 -6.42
C THR A 259 -5.19 -15.86 -5.81
N GLY A 260 -4.52 -16.01 -4.65
CA GLY A 260 -4.16 -17.29 -4.05
C GLY A 260 -2.66 -17.63 -4.27
N GLY A 261 -2.18 -18.69 -3.61
CA GLY A 261 -0.79 -19.13 -3.72
C GLY A 261 0.14 -18.55 -2.64
N ALA A 262 1.46 -18.61 -2.90
CA ALA A 262 2.48 -18.25 -1.91
C ALA A 262 2.62 -16.74 -1.69
N HIS A 263 2.38 -15.93 -2.72
CA HIS A 263 2.46 -14.46 -2.68
C HIS A 263 1.56 -13.84 -3.75
N GLY A 264 1.30 -12.54 -3.65
CA GLY A 264 0.61 -11.77 -4.68
C GLY A 264 1.56 -11.19 -5.73
N SER A 265 1.01 -10.34 -6.58
CA SER A 265 1.72 -9.55 -7.57
C SER A 265 1.51 -8.06 -7.31
N SER A 266 2.53 -7.26 -7.60
CA SER A 266 2.49 -5.81 -7.45
C SER A 266 2.59 -5.12 -8.81
N ILE A 267 2.00 -3.94 -8.92
CA ILE A 267 2.15 -3.04 -10.06
C ILE A 267 2.56 -1.67 -9.54
N ASP A 268 3.66 -1.13 -10.07
CA ASP A 268 4.22 0.15 -9.67
C ASP A 268 4.73 0.90 -10.89
N ARG A 269 3.99 1.87 -11.39
CA ARG A 269 4.38 2.65 -12.57
C ARG A 269 3.90 4.08 -12.47
N GLY A 270 4.36 4.92 -13.37
CA GLY A 270 3.84 6.28 -13.51
C GLY A 270 3.56 6.62 -14.95
N ILE A 271 2.93 7.77 -15.14
CA ILE A 271 2.67 8.38 -16.43
C ILE A 271 2.73 9.89 -16.27
N THR A 272 3.38 10.56 -17.21
CA THR A 272 3.41 12.02 -17.28
C THR A 272 2.64 12.46 -18.52
N PHE A 273 1.63 13.30 -18.32
CA PHE A 273 0.86 13.92 -19.38
C PHE A 273 1.42 15.30 -19.70
N ASP A 274 1.48 15.64 -20.98
CA ASP A 274 1.58 17.03 -21.43
C ASP A 274 0.18 17.66 -21.35
N LYS A 275 0.03 18.70 -20.53
CA LYS A 275 -1.25 19.41 -20.36
C LYS A 275 -1.69 20.15 -21.63
N THR A 276 -0.75 20.49 -22.51
CA THR A 276 -1.00 21.20 -23.77
C THR A 276 -1.69 20.31 -24.79
N THR A 277 -1.23 19.05 -24.89
CA THR A 277 -1.76 18.08 -25.85
C THR A 277 -2.81 17.16 -25.22
N GLY A 278 -2.83 17.05 -23.89
CA GLY A 278 -3.63 16.07 -23.17
C GLY A 278 -3.17 14.64 -23.39
N GLN A 279 -1.94 14.40 -23.85
CA GLN A 279 -1.43 13.05 -24.14
C GLN A 279 -0.30 12.66 -23.19
N PRO A 280 -0.08 11.35 -22.96
CA PRO A 280 1.13 10.86 -22.31
C PRO A 280 2.37 11.27 -23.09
N ALA A 281 3.32 11.90 -22.40
CA ALA A 281 4.55 12.39 -23.00
C ALA A 281 5.60 11.27 -23.08
N ALA A 282 6.25 11.14 -24.24
CA ALA A 282 7.44 10.30 -24.35
C ALA A 282 8.63 11.07 -23.81
N LEU A 283 9.24 10.64 -22.69
CA LEU A 283 10.27 11.46 -22.03
C LEU A 283 11.66 11.32 -22.65
N VAL A 284 12.02 10.10 -23.05
CA VAL A 284 13.36 9.75 -23.52
C VAL A 284 13.29 8.79 -24.71
N ARG A 285 14.35 8.76 -25.51
CA ARG A 285 14.54 7.77 -26.57
C ARG A 285 15.31 6.56 -26.04
N ASP A 286 14.71 5.39 -26.13
CA ASP A 286 15.39 4.13 -25.82
C ASP A 286 16.53 3.88 -26.81
N CYS A 287 17.75 3.76 -26.30
CA CYS A 287 18.92 3.39 -27.08
C CYS A 287 20.00 2.71 -26.20
N PRO A 288 20.95 1.96 -26.80
CA PRO A 288 21.99 1.25 -26.05
C PRO A 288 22.81 2.16 -25.12
N ALA A 289 23.08 3.40 -25.52
CA ALA A 289 23.85 4.34 -24.71
C ALA A 289 23.11 4.74 -23.42
N LEU A 290 21.79 5.00 -23.50
CA LEU A 290 20.97 5.28 -22.33
C LEU A 290 20.84 4.04 -21.44
N ARG A 291 20.61 2.85 -22.02
CA ARG A 291 20.56 1.58 -21.26
C ARG A 291 21.85 1.32 -20.50
N LYS A 292 23.01 1.66 -21.07
CA LYS A 292 24.30 1.56 -20.36
C LYS A 292 24.36 2.48 -19.13
N LEU A 293 23.89 3.73 -19.24
CA LEU A 293 23.81 4.64 -18.08
C LEU A 293 22.86 4.11 -17.01
N ILE A 294 21.70 3.57 -17.41
CA ILE A 294 20.75 2.94 -16.47
C ILE A 294 21.43 1.79 -15.75
N GLN A 295 22.12 0.91 -16.48
CA GLN A 295 22.86 -0.23 -15.94
C GLN A 295 23.94 0.19 -14.93
N GLU A 296 24.64 1.29 -15.17
CA GLU A 296 25.66 1.81 -14.26
C GLU A 296 25.09 2.24 -12.90
N LYS A 297 23.82 2.69 -12.87
CA LYS A 297 23.10 3.10 -11.64
C LYS A 297 22.31 1.97 -10.98
N LEU A 298 22.28 0.76 -11.54
CA LEU A 298 21.61 -0.38 -10.92
C LEU A 298 22.29 -0.79 -9.59
N PRO A 299 21.53 -1.31 -8.61
CA PRO A 299 22.11 -1.93 -7.43
C PRO A 299 23.11 -3.03 -7.80
N ALA A 300 24.21 -3.15 -7.05
CA ALA A 300 25.32 -4.06 -7.39
C ALA A 300 24.86 -5.49 -7.69
N GLY A 301 24.05 -6.09 -6.82
CA GLY A 301 23.54 -7.46 -6.99
C GLY A 301 22.58 -7.67 -8.16
N VAL A 302 21.99 -6.61 -8.72
CA VAL A 302 21.18 -6.66 -9.95
C VAL A 302 22.07 -6.43 -11.17
N ARG A 303 22.98 -5.45 -11.07
CA ARG A 303 23.90 -5.05 -12.13
C ARG A 303 24.81 -6.18 -12.61
N GLU A 304 25.21 -7.06 -11.69
CA GLU A 304 26.09 -8.22 -11.98
C GLU A 304 25.49 -9.21 -12.99
N SER A 305 24.17 -9.18 -13.21
CA SER A 305 23.49 -9.99 -14.23
C SER A 305 23.63 -9.44 -15.66
N PHE A 306 24.19 -8.25 -15.83
CA PHE A 306 24.30 -7.54 -17.11
C PHE A 306 25.75 -7.28 -17.50
N SER A 307 26.02 -7.23 -18.79
CA SER A 307 27.36 -7.04 -19.37
C SER A 307 27.33 -6.06 -20.53
N ALA A 308 28.49 -5.79 -21.14
CA ALA A 308 28.55 -4.95 -22.34
C ALA A 308 27.80 -5.56 -23.54
N ASP A 309 27.74 -6.89 -23.62
CA ASP A 309 27.08 -7.63 -24.71
C ASP A 309 25.63 -8.03 -24.37
N ASN A 310 25.22 -7.88 -23.10
CA ASN A 310 23.87 -8.11 -22.61
C ASN A 310 23.47 -6.95 -21.70
N LEU A 311 23.14 -5.82 -22.29
CA LEU A 311 22.72 -4.62 -21.55
C LEU A 311 21.37 -4.87 -20.87
N VAL A 312 21.12 -4.17 -19.76
CA VAL A 312 19.80 -4.11 -19.15
C VAL A 312 18.74 -3.75 -20.20
N PRO A 313 17.58 -4.44 -20.26
CA PRO A 313 16.49 -4.04 -21.14
C PRO A 313 15.96 -2.65 -20.72
N PHE A 314 15.30 -1.97 -21.65
CA PHE A 314 14.52 -0.79 -21.29
C PHE A 314 13.31 -1.24 -20.46
N PRO A 315 12.85 -0.46 -19.46
CA PRO A 315 11.72 -0.87 -18.65
C PRO A 315 10.46 -1.17 -19.48
N GLU A 316 9.69 -2.17 -19.08
CA GLU A 316 8.43 -2.55 -19.74
C GLU A 316 7.41 -1.40 -19.73
N ASN A 317 7.38 -0.63 -18.64
CA ASN A 317 6.55 0.57 -18.53
C ASN A 317 7.38 1.80 -18.88
N ALA A 318 6.82 2.71 -19.68
CA ALA A 318 7.49 3.94 -20.06
C ALA A 318 7.94 4.75 -18.83
N PRO A 319 9.13 5.40 -18.87
CA PRO A 319 9.56 6.30 -17.82
C PRO A 319 8.58 7.46 -17.62
N TYR A 320 8.50 7.98 -16.40
CA TYR A 320 7.70 9.15 -16.04
C TYR A 320 8.56 10.19 -15.31
N TYR A 321 8.06 11.42 -15.19
CA TYR A 321 8.75 12.53 -14.56
C TYR A 321 8.14 12.79 -13.18
N GLN A 322 8.98 12.81 -12.15
CA GLN A 322 8.55 13.11 -10.80
C GLN A 322 9.72 13.70 -9.99
N ASP A 323 9.43 14.70 -9.16
CA ASP A 323 10.35 15.30 -8.19
C ASP A 323 11.65 15.79 -8.87
N GLY A 324 11.51 16.34 -10.08
CA GLY A 324 12.64 16.82 -10.87
C GLY A 324 13.45 15.75 -11.62
N CYS A 325 13.05 14.48 -11.52
CA CYS A 325 13.77 13.34 -12.08
C CYS A 325 12.95 12.56 -13.11
N VAL A 326 13.63 11.99 -14.11
CA VAL A 326 13.08 10.92 -14.96
C VAL A 326 13.24 9.59 -14.22
N MET A 327 12.12 8.91 -14.02
CA MET A 327 11.97 7.69 -13.23
C MET A 327 11.92 6.47 -14.14
N PHE A 328 12.94 5.61 -14.08
CA PHE A 328 12.97 4.30 -14.74
C PHE A 328 12.62 3.24 -13.71
N VAL A 329 11.45 2.62 -13.85
CA VAL A 329 10.92 1.67 -12.87
C VAL A 329 10.81 0.28 -13.49
N TYR A 330 11.62 -0.64 -12.97
CA TYR A 330 11.52 -2.05 -13.27
C TYR A 330 10.65 -2.74 -12.22
N GLN A 331 9.63 -3.48 -12.67
CA GLN A 331 8.75 -4.26 -11.82
C GLN A 331 9.49 -5.42 -11.16
N SER A 332 8.83 -6.05 -10.18
CA SER A 332 9.24 -7.36 -9.69
C SER A 332 9.33 -8.34 -10.86
N ASP A 333 10.35 -9.21 -10.84
CA ASP A 333 10.57 -10.26 -11.84
C ASP A 333 10.95 -9.77 -13.25
N GLU A 334 11.09 -8.45 -13.46
CA GLU A 334 11.43 -7.88 -14.77
C GLU A 334 12.92 -8.01 -15.09
N ILE A 335 13.79 -7.62 -14.15
CA ILE A 335 15.26 -7.68 -14.32
C ILE A 335 15.97 -8.40 -13.17
N ALA A 336 15.23 -8.83 -12.15
CA ALA A 336 15.74 -9.52 -10.98
C ALA A 336 14.63 -10.36 -10.33
N ALA A 337 15.00 -11.34 -9.51
CA ALA A 337 14.03 -12.21 -8.84
C ALA A 337 13.08 -11.44 -7.91
N HIS A 338 11.86 -11.94 -7.72
CA HIS A 338 10.79 -11.38 -6.90
C HIS A 338 11.25 -10.80 -5.54
N ALA A 339 12.17 -11.48 -4.86
CA ALA A 339 12.67 -11.08 -3.54
C ALA A 339 13.46 -9.76 -3.53
N VAL A 340 13.99 -9.33 -4.68
CA VAL A 340 14.63 -8.02 -4.84
C VAL A 340 13.58 -6.90 -4.85
N GLY A 341 12.36 -7.23 -5.27
CA GLY A 341 11.28 -6.26 -5.46
C GLY A 341 11.56 -5.30 -6.62
N LYS A 342 10.85 -4.17 -6.59
CA LYS A 342 10.97 -3.10 -7.59
C LYS A 342 12.36 -2.45 -7.57
N VAL A 343 12.93 -2.23 -8.76
CA VAL A 343 14.17 -1.47 -8.93
C VAL A 343 13.86 -0.13 -9.60
N VAL A 344 14.30 0.96 -8.98
CA VAL A 344 14.10 2.32 -9.51
C VAL A 344 15.47 2.94 -9.78
N VAL A 345 15.65 3.43 -11.01
CA VAL A 345 16.81 4.24 -11.41
C VAL A 345 16.30 5.62 -11.79
N THR A 346 16.98 6.67 -11.32
CA THR A 346 16.59 8.05 -11.58
C THR A 346 17.72 8.85 -12.22
N PHE A 347 17.32 9.80 -13.05
CA PHE A 347 18.21 10.79 -13.64
C PHE A 347 17.56 12.17 -13.57
N TRP A 348 18.34 13.18 -13.19
CA TRP A 348 18.01 14.55 -13.52
C TRP A 348 18.05 14.72 -15.05
N PRO A 349 17.13 15.49 -15.67
CA PRO A 349 17.11 15.66 -17.11
C PRO A 349 18.45 16.09 -17.71
N VAL A 350 19.21 16.93 -17.00
CA VAL A 350 20.55 17.38 -17.40
C VAL A 350 21.58 16.25 -17.54
N GLU A 351 21.44 15.15 -16.78
CA GLU A 351 22.34 13.99 -16.87
C GLU A 351 22.16 13.20 -18.17
N ILE A 352 20.99 13.31 -18.79
CA ILE A 352 20.57 12.53 -19.95
C ILE A 352 20.04 13.41 -21.09
N GLU A 353 20.49 14.67 -21.15
CA GLU A 353 19.96 15.71 -22.05
C GLU A 353 19.92 15.26 -23.52
N GLN A 354 20.96 14.57 -23.99
CA GLN A 354 21.07 14.06 -25.35
C GLN A 354 20.04 12.97 -25.70
N PHE A 355 19.44 12.33 -24.70
CA PHE A 355 18.45 11.27 -24.87
C PHE A 355 17.01 11.76 -24.73
N LEU A 356 16.80 12.97 -24.20
CA LEU A 356 15.47 13.55 -24.07
C LEU A 356 14.81 13.71 -25.45
N THR A 357 13.49 13.56 -25.48
CA THR A 357 12.66 13.90 -26.64
C THR A 357 12.44 15.41 -26.73
N ASP A 358 12.03 15.90 -27.89
CA ASP A 358 11.68 17.32 -28.05
C ASP A 358 10.40 17.67 -27.29
N GLU A 359 9.46 16.73 -27.21
CA GLU A 359 8.24 16.84 -26.40
C GLU A 359 8.58 17.10 -24.93
N PHE A 360 9.45 16.30 -24.34
CA PHE A 360 9.79 16.47 -22.93
C PHE A 360 10.66 17.71 -22.68
N ARG A 361 11.52 18.11 -23.62
CA ARG A 361 12.20 19.41 -23.53
C ARG A 361 11.19 20.56 -23.54
N HIS A 362 10.11 20.47 -24.31
CA HIS A 362 9.06 21.48 -24.29
C HIS A 362 8.35 21.55 -22.94
N ILE A 363 8.10 20.39 -22.31
CA ILE A 363 7.50 20.30 -20.97
C ILE A 363 8.41 20.90 -19.89
N LEU A 364 9.72 20.68 -19.97
CA LEU A 364 10.69 21.17 -18.97
C LEU A 364 11.00 22.67 -19.08
N ASN A 365 10.81 23.25 -20.26
CA ASN A 365 10.98 24.68 -20.49
C ASN A 365 9.68 25.41 -20.11
N ASP A 366 9.44 25.55 -18.81
CA ASP A 366 8.35 26.37 -18.27
C ASP A 366 8.43 27.81 -18.78
#